data_AF-A0A7Y2PX28-F1
#
_entry.id   AF-A0A7Y2PX28-F1
#
_cell.length_a   1.000
_cell.length_b   1.000
_cell.length_c   1.000
_cell.angle_alpha   90.00
_cell.angle_beta   90.00
_cell.angle_gamma   90.00
#
_symmetry.space_group_name_H-M   'P 1'
#
loop_
_entity.id
_entity.type
_entity.pdbx_description
1 polymer ?
#
loop_
_entity_poly.entity_id
_entity_poly.type
_entity_poly.pdbx_seq_one_letter_code
_entity_poly.pdbx_strand_id
1 'polypeptide(L)'
;MVFDQEKQVRISGNTQSNSGLVLIDFALAHLGVIYQPRAAIEQYLSQGLLIEAQLEIAGYQENQLNLVYAKNEYMPHKLRILIDYLIEEDLLRS
;
A
#
# COMPACT_ATOMS: atom_id res chain seq x y z
N MET A 1 7.10 -25.61 -2.73
CA MET A 1 7.12 -24.91 -1.43
C MET A 1 5.68 -24.69 -1.04
N VAL A 2 5.26 -25.27 0.07
CA VAL A 2 3.91 -25.10 0.62
C VAL A 2 3.87 -23.72 1.25
N PHE A 3 2.95 -22.86 0.82
CA PHE A 3 2.70 -21.59 1.49
C PHE A 3 2.17 -21.93 2.89
N ASP A 4 2.99 -21.67 3.91
CA ASP A 4 2.60 -21.83 5.31
C ASP A 4 1.37 -20.94 5.57
N GLN A 5 0.46 -21.45 6.39
CA GLN A 5 -0.88 -20.88 6.57
C GLN A 5 -0.82 -19.39 6.95
N GLU A 6 -1.72 -18.58 6.37
CA GLU A 6 -1.87 -17.18 6.74
C GLU A 6 -2.02 -17.04 8.26
N LYS A 7 -1.08 -16.33 8.90
CA LYS A 7 -1.05 -16.15 10.34
C LYS A 7 -1.31 -14.69 10.68
N GLN A 8 -2.42 -14.42 11.35
CA GLN A 8 -2.70 -13.10 11.88
C GLN A 8 -1.87 -12.88 13.15
N VAL A 9 -0.96 -11.89 13.11
CA VAL A 9 -0.14 -11.48 14.26
C VAL A 9 -0.75 -10.24 14.89
N ARG A 10 -1.10 -10.30 16.18
CA ARG A 10 -1.56 -9.13 16.92
C ARG A 10 -0.36 -8.28 17.33
N ILE A 11 -0.30 -7.07 16.80
CA ILE A 11 0.73 -6.08 17.14
C ILE A 11 0.13 -5.14 18.20
N SER A 12 0.86 -4.88 19.28
CA SER A 12 0.51 -3.86 20.28
C SER A 12 1.66 -2.86 20.36
N GLY A 13 1.37 -1.61 20.03
CA GLY A 13 2.34 -0.51 20.06
C GLY A 13 1.83 0.67 20.89
N ASN A 14 2.72 1.63 21.17
CA ASN A 14 2.39 2.83 21.94
C ASN A 14 1.37 3.74 21.23
N THR A 15 1.32 3.67 19.91
CA THR A 15 0.42 4.45 19.05
C THR A 15 -0.36 3.51 18.14
N GLN A 16 -1.64 3.79 17.92
CA GLN A 16 -2.51 3.03 17.02
C GLN A 16 -3.32 4.01 16.16
N SER A 17 -3.44 3.69 14.88
CA SER A 17 -4.27 4.44 13.93
C SER A 17 -4.77 3.48 12.86
N ASN A 18 -5.97 3.74 12.34
CA ASN A 18 -6.54 3.04 11.20
C ASN A 18 -6.25 3.76 9.87
N SER A 19 -5.56 4.89 9.90
CA SER A 19 -5.18 5.67 8.72
C SER A 19 -3.70 5.45 8.43
N GLY A 20 -3.40 4.92 7.24
CA GLY A 20 -2.02 4.72 6.79
C GLY A 20 -1.21 6.02 6.75
N LEU A 21 -1.83 7.14 6.36
CA LEU A 21 -1.18 8.46 6.33
C LEU A 21 -0.71 8.89 7.74
N VAL A 22 -1.56 8.72 8.75
CA VAL A 22 -1.21 9.06 10.14
C VAL A 22 -0.09 8.16 10.66
N LEU A 23 -0.07 6.89 10.26
CA LEU A 23 1.03 5.98 10.61
C LEU A 23 2.35 6.43 9.98
N ILE A 24 2.31 6.90 8.73
CA ILE A 24 3.49 7.48 8.06
C ILE A 24 4.00 8.70 8.83
N ASP A 25 3.11 9.62 9.23
CA ASP A 25 3.49 10.79 10.04
C ASP A 25 4.15 10.38 11.36
N PHE A 26 3.66 9.32 12.01
CA PHE A 26 4.30 8.78 13.22
C PHE A 26 5.71 8.25 12.98
N ALA A 27 5.92 7.52 11.87
CA ALA A 27 7.26 7.03 11.52
C ALA A 27 8.22 8.19 11.19
N LEU A 28 7.75 9.19 10.45
CA LEU A 28 8.52 10.40 10.13
C LEU A 28 8.85 11.23 11.38
N ALA A 29 7.97 11.21 12.39
CA ALA A 29 8.19 11.82 13.69
C ALA A 29 9.04 10.95 14.66
N HIS A 30 9.64 9.86 14.18
CA HIS A 30 10.45 8.92 14.96
C HIS A 30 9.71 8.25 16.13
N LEU A 31 8.39 8.06 16.02
CA LEU A 31 7.56 7.45 17.07
C LEU A 31 7.51 5.92 17.00
N GLY A 32 8.17 5.30 16.01
CA GLY A 32 8.31 3.85 15.93
C GLY A 32 8.45 3.31 14.51
N VAL A 33 8.12 2.03 14.36
CA VAL A 33 8.13 1.28 13.09
C VAL A 33 6.70 1.02 12.64
N ILE A 34 6.47 1.13 11.34
CA ILE A 34 5.16 0.89 10.72
C ILE A 34 5.26 -0.17 9.62
N TYR A 35 4.15 -0.86 9.37
CA TYR A 35 4.00 -1.77 8.23
C TYR A 35 3.06 -1.11 7.22
N GLN A 36 3.57 -0.75 6.04
CA GLN A 36 2.82 -0.05 5.00
C GLN A 36 3.13 -0.61 3.60
N PRO A 37 2.19 -0.53 2.65
CA PRO A 37 2.46 -0.85 1.25
C PRO A 37 3.57 0.06 0.70
N ARG A 38 4.50 -0.53 -0.05
CA ARG A 38 5.68 0.17 -0.58
C ARG A 38 5.31 1.42 -1.38
N ALA A 39 4.27 1.35 -2.22
CA ALA A 39 3.81 2.48 -3.02
C ALA A 39 3.45 3.74 -2.20
N ALA A 40 2.98 3.57 -0.96
CA ALA A 40 2.62 4.69 -0.09
C ALA A 40 3.84 5.40 0.52
N ILE A 41 4.98 4.71 0.61
CA ILE A 41 6.19 5.18 1.31
C ILE A 41 7.42 5.34 0.42
N GLU A 42 7.36 4.96 -0.86
CA GLU A 42 8.49 4.99 -1.81
C GLU A 42 9.16 6.36 -1.86
N GLN A 43 8.38 7.44 -1.85
CA GLN A 43 8.90 8.81 -1.85
C GLN A 43 9.75 9.15 -0.61
N TYR A 44 9.39 8.59 0.55
CA TYR A 44 10.10 8.85 1.80
C TYR A 44 11.33 7.96 1.93
N LEU A 45 11.27 6.74 1.37
CA LEU A 45 12.41 5.84 1.24
C LEU A 45 13.47 6.45 0.31
N SER A 46 13.08 6.96 -0.86
CA SER A 46 14.02 7.54 -1.83
C SER A 46 14.70 8.82 -1.33
N GLN A 47 14.03 9.56 -0.44
CA GLN A 47 14.58 10.74 0.23
C GLN A 47 15.43 10.40 1.47
N GLY A 48 15.47 9.14 1.90
CA GLY A 48 16.16 8.71 3.12
C GLY A 48 15.46 9.16 4.42
N LEU A 49 14.21 9.60 4.34
CA LEU A 49 13.39 9.96 5.50
C LEU A 49 12.87 8.73 6.24
N LEU A 50 12.67 7.63 5.51
CA LEU A 50 12.36 6.32 6.06
C LEU A 50 13.45 5.32 5.64
N ILE A 51 13.61 4.28 6.46
CA ILE A 51 14.48 3.15 6.16
C ILE A 51 13.67 1.86 6.18
N GLU A 52 13.99 0.94 5.27
CA GLU A 52 13.32 -0.35 5.17
C GLU A 52 13.85 -1.30 6.25
N ALA A 53 12.94 -1.86 7.06
CA ALA A 53 13.27 -2.89 8.03
C ALA A 53 13.17 -4.27 7.38
N GLN A 54 14.21 -5.09 7.50
CA GLN A 54 14.18 -6.46 7.03
C GLN A 54 13.37 -7.33 8.00
N LEU A 55 12.39 -8.05 7.48
CA LEU A 55 11.66 -9.08 8.23
C LEU A 55 12.22 -10.46 7.87
N GLU A 56 12.39 -11.31 8.88
CA GLU A 56 12.80 -12.71 8.71
C GLU A 56 11.72 -13.57 8.02
N ILE A 57 10.48 -13.08 8.04
CA ILE A 57 9.31 -13.69 7.42
C ILE A 57 8.82 -12.81 6.26
N ALA A 58 8.42 -13.45 5.17
CA ALA A 58 7.79 -12.75 4.06
C ALA A 58 6.49 -12.09 4.55
N GLY A 59 6.39 -10.78 4.34
CA GLY A 59 5.16 -10.04 4.58
C GLY A 59 4.04 -10.55 3.67
N TYR A 60 2.79 -10.33 4.08
CA TYR A 60 1.63 -10.66 3.28
C TYR A 60 1.71 -9.97 1.90
N GLN A 61 1.62 -10.76 0.83
CA GLN A 61 1.78 -10.30 -0.55
C GLN A 61 0.47 -10.35 -1.34
N GLU A 62 -0.57 -9.66 -0.89
CA GLU A 62 -1.63 -9.23 -1.80
C GLU A 62 -1.65 -7.70 -1.88
N ASN A 63 -0.89 -7.17 -2.84
CA ASN A 63 -1.00 -5.79 -3.29
C ASN A 63 -1.86 -5.71 -4.55
N GLN A 64 -3.06 -6.30 -4.55
CA GLN A 64 -4.00 -6.10 -5.64
C GLN A 64 -4.80 -4.80 -5.41
N LEU A 65 -4.35 -3.71 -6.03
CA LEU A 65 -5.15 -2.49 -6.12
C LEU A 65 -6.25 -2.69 -7.17
N ASN A 66 -7.50 -2.66 -6.75
CA ASN A 66 -8.65 -2.89 -7.63
C ASN A 66 -9.38 -1.59 -7.92
N LEU A 67 -9.68 -1.33 -9.19
CA LEU A 67 -10.62 -0.28 -9.61
C LEU A 67 -12.05 -0.85 -9.56
N VAL A 68 -12.86 -0.35 -8.63
CA VAL A 68 -14.27 -0.75 -8.47
C VAL A 68 -15.18 0.35 -9.00
N TYR A 69 -16.06 0.01 -9.94
CA TYR A 69 -17.07 0.91 -10.51
C TYR A 69 -18.40 0.17 -10.70
N ALA A 70 -19.51 0.92 -10.65
CA ALA A 70 -20.84 0.35 -10.88
C ALA A 70 -20.95 -0.16 -12.32
N LYS A 71 -21.41 -1.41 -12.48
CA LYS A 71 -21.73 -1.97 -13.79
C LYS A 71 -23.03 -1.33 -14.31
N ASN A 72 -22.91 -0.15 -14.91
CA ASN A 72 -24.01 0.49 -15.63
C ASN A 72 -23.99 0.05 -17.09
N GLU A 73 -25.15 -0.13 -17.71
CA GLU A 73 -25.26 -0.46 -19.15
C GLU A 73 -24.58 0.58 -20.05
N TYR A 74 -24.45 1.82 -19.57
CA TYR A 74 -23.72 2.90 -20.22
C TYR A 74 -22.56 3.36 -19.33
N MET A 75 -21.35 2.93 -19.65
CA MET A 75 -20.13 3.52 -19.08
C MET A 75 -19.88 4.89 -19.74
N PRO A 76 -19.88 6.00 -18.98
CA PRO A 76 -19.60 7.32 -19.56
C PRO A 76 -18.20 7.34 -20.18
N HIS A 77 -18.06 7.96 -21.36
CA HIS A 77 -16.77 8.02 -22.07
C HIS A 77 -15.63 8.61 -21.22
N LYS A 78 -15.93 9.61 -20.39
CA LYS A 78 -14.97 10.20 -19.45
C LYS A 78 -14.43 9.20 -18.42
N LEU A 79 -15.27 8.28 -17.94
CA LEU A 79 -14.85 7.24 -16.99
C LEU A 79 -13.93 6.23 -17.69
N ARG A 80 -14.23 5.87 -18.94
CA ARG A 80 -13.38 4.97 -19.71
C ARG A 80 -12.00 5.57 -19.97
N ILE A 81 -11.93 6.82 -20.41
CA ILE A 81 -10.66 7.54 -20.59
C ILE A 81 -9.86 7.58 -19.28
N LEU A 82 -10.51 7.83 -18.14
CA LEU A 82 -9.84 7.83 -16.85
C LEU A 82 -9.26 6.45 -16.50
N ILE A 83 -10.02 5.37 -16.72
CA ILE A 83 -9.55 4.00 -16.49
C ILE A 83 -8.36 3.69 -17.40
N ASP A 84 -8.48 4.00 -18.69
CA ASP A 84 -7.41 3.77 -19.67
C ASP A 84 -6.13 4.52 -19.25
N TYR A 85 -6.25 5.79 -18.86
CA TYR A 85 -5.13 6.59 -18.34
C TYR A 85 -4.50 5.98 -17.08
N LEU A 86 -5.31 5.52 -16.12
CA LEU A 86 -4.80 4.90 -14.89
C LEU A 86 -4.06 3.59 -15.16
N ILE A 87 -4.52 2.79 -16.12
CA ILE A 87 -3.85 1.55 -16.53
C ILE A 87 -2.54 1.84 -17.25
N GLU A 88 -2.52 2.83 -18.16
CA GLU A 88 -1.31 3.25 -18.85
C GLU A 88 -0.24 3.76 -17.87
N GLU A 89 -0.62 4.59 -16.90
CA GLU A 89 0.30 5.10 -15.86
C GLU A 89 0.83 3.99 -14.93
N ASP A 90 0.02 3.00 -14.58
CA ASP A 90 0.45 1.88 -13.75
C ASP A 90 1.46 0.98 -14.48
N LEU A 91 1.20 0.68 -15.76
CA LEU A 91 2.11 -0.07 -16.63
C LEU A 91 3.47 0.62 -16.83
N LEU A 92 3.52 1.95 -16.72
CA LEU A 92 4.76 2.73 -16.79
C LEU A 92 5.59 2.69 -15.50
N ARG A 93 4.98 2.30 -14.37
CA ARG A 93 5.64 2.24 -13.05
C ARG A 93 6.10 0.84 -12.64
N SER A 94 5.64 -0.22 -13.32
CA SER A 94 6.03 -1.63 -13.12
C SER A 94 7.28 -2.02 -13.90
#